data_AF-A0A2G9RYY8-F1
#
_entry.id   AF-A0A2G9RYY8-F1
#
_cell.length_a   1.000
_cell.length_b   1.000
_cell.length_c   1.000
_cell.angle_alpha   90.00
_cell.angle_beta   90.00
_cell.angle_gamma   90.00
#
_symmetry.space_group_name_H-M   'P 1'
#
loop_
_entity.id
_entity.type
_entity.pdbx_description
1 polymer ?
#
loop_
_entity_poly.entity_id
_entity_poly.type
_entity_poly.pdbx_seq_one_letter_code
_entity_poly.pdbx_strand_id
1 'polypeptide(L)'
;MTWVTVWDLVHFAVTKPRQAVVIQDSRYQRRLNATANGSLIIAKLTREDQGTYGTYVVTPTSQQCVQLYNLRVTGFSQTKTRMDYTTVNTIRLAISGCVLLITCFVLSHHMKTEVMSPSTDTHEHRRCTKVL
;
A
#
# COMPACT_ATOMS: atom_id res chain seq x y z
N MET A 1 7.48 -34.30 -5.85
CA MET A 1 7.61 -32.90 -5.42
C MET A 1 6.22 -32.32 -5.29
N THR A 2 5.92 -31.75 -4.12
CA THR A 2 4.62 -31.12 -3.85
C THR A 2 4.83 -29.62 -3.79
N TRP A 3 4.12 -28.87 -4.63
CA TRP A 3 4.32 -27.43 -4.79
C TRP A 3 3.28 -26.62 -4.01
N VAL A 4 3.76 -25.57 -3.36
CA VAL A 4 2.96 -24.63 -2.55
C VAL A 4 3.21 -23.18 -2.92
N THR A 5 2.20 -22.33 -2.80
CA THR A 5 2.43 -20.89 -2.64
C THR A 5 2.83 -20.63 -1.19
N VAL A 6 3.93 -19.92 -0.95
CA VAL A 6 4.47 -19.80 0.43
C VAL A 6 3.60 -18.92 1.31
N TRP A 7 3.03 -17.87 0.75
CA TRP A 7 2.21 -16.91 1.50
C TRP A 7 0.88 -17.51 1.98
N ASP A 8 0.26 -18.34 1.13
CA ASP A 8 -1.06 -18.92 1.42
C ASP A 8 -0.98 -20.38 1.89
N LEU A 9 0.22 -20.99 1.82
CA LEU A 9 0.48 -22.41 2.07
C LEU A 9 -0.45 -23.34 1.27
N VAL A 10 -0.91 -22.90 0.10
CA VAL A 10 -1.85 -23.65 -0.74
C VAL A 10 -1.08 -24.65 -1.59
N HIS A 11 -1.38 -25.94 -1.42
CA HIS A 11 -0.96 -26.99 -2.33
C HIS A 11 -1.68 -26.83 -3.68
N PHE A 12 -0.92 -26.56 -4.75
CA PHE A 12 -1.50 -26.26 -6.06
C PHE A 12 -1.08 -27.25 -7.15
N ALA A 13 0.02 -27.99 -6.95
CA ALA A 13 0.49 -28.98 -7.90
C ALA A 13 1.36 -30.08 -7.28
N VAL A 14 1.37 -31.25 -7.91
CA VAL A 14 2.32 -32.34 -7.63
C VAL A 14 3.02 -32.74 -8.92
N THR A 15 4.34 -32.83 -8.87
CA THR A 15 5.18 -33.32 -9.98
C THR A 15 6.01 -34.53 -9.55
N LYS A 16 6.19 -35.46 -10.49
CA LYS A 16 7.03 -36.65 -10.33
C LYS A 16 7.87 -36.85 -11.60
N PRO A 17 9.10 -37.39 -11.49
CA PRO A 17 9.91 -37.67 -12.67
C PRO A 17 9.16 -38.53 -13.70
N ARG A 18 9.19 -38.10 -14.96
CA ARG A 18 8.56 -38.78 -16.11
C ARG A 18 7.05 -39.01 -15.99
N GLN A 19 6.36 -38.28 -15.11
CA GLN A 19 4.91 -38.35 -14.98
C GLN A 19 4.27 -37.00 -15.31
N ALA A 20 3.00 -37.05 -15.71
CA ALA A 20 2.21 -35.85 -15.90
C ALA A 20 2.06 -35.08 -14.57
N VAL A 21 1.97 -33.75 -14.67
CA VAL A 21 1.68 -32.90 -13.52
C VAL A 21 0.25 -33.13 -13.04
N VAL A 22 0.08 -33.28 -11.73
CA VAL A 22 -1.24 -33.30 -11.10
C VAL A 22 -1.55 -31.88 -10.64
N ILE A 23 -2.59 -31.28 -11.20
CA ILE A 23 -3.03 -29.92 -10.90
C ILE A 23 -4.09 -30.00 -9.81
N GLN A 24 -3.91 -29.24 -8.72
CA GLN A 24 -4.84 -29.21 -7.58
C GLN A 24 -5.60 -27.88 -7.50
N ASP A 25 -5.06 -26.82 -8.11
CA ASP A 25 -5.68 -25.50 -8.15
C ASP A 25 -6.06 -25.13 -9.59
N SER A 26 -7.36 -24.86 -9.78
CA SER A 26 -7.95 -24.49 -11.06
C SER A 26 -7.33 -23.23 -11.71
N ARG A 27 -6.75 -22.31 -10.93
CA ARG A 27 -6.05 -21.11 -11.44
C ARG A 27 -4.89 -21.46 -12.38
N TYR A 28 -4.33 -22.65 -12.24
CA TYR A 28 -3.20 -23.13 -13.04
C TYR A 28 -3.59 -24.18 -14.09
N GLN A 29 -4.89 -24.43 -14.27
CA GLN A 29 -5.37 -25.42 -15.24
C GLN A 29 -4.85 -25.11 -16.66
N ARG A 30 -4.32 -26.13 -17.34
CA ARG A 30 -3.71 -26.03 -18.69
C ARG A 30 -2.47 -25.13 -18.79
N ARG A 31 -1.96 -24.63 -17.66
CA ARG A 31 -0.75 -23.79 -17.59
C ARG A 31 0.45 -24.54 -17.00
N LEU A 32 0.20 -25.58 -16.21
CA LEU A 32 1.27 -26.37 -15.61
C LEU A 32 1.74 -27.49 -16.53
N ASN A 33 3.05 -27.72 -16.51
CA ASN A 33 3.67 -28.91 -17.03
C ASN A 33 4.84 -29.34 -16.13
N ALA A 34 5.39 -30.53 -16.35
CA ALA A 34 6.57 -31.01 -15.64
C ALA A 34 7.67 -31.40 -16.63
N THR A 35 8.92 -31.13 -16.27
CA THR A 35 10.09 -31.66 -16.98
C THR A 35 10.32 -33.14 -16.62
N ALA A 36 11.20 -33.84 -17.36
CA ALA A 36 11.50 -35.25 -17.13
C ALA A 36 12.05 -35.55 -15.72
N ASN A 37 12.77 -34.61 -15.11
CA ASN A 37 13.26 -34.69 -13.73
C ASN A 37 12.22 -34.26 -12.67
N GLY A 38 11.03 -33.83 -13.10
CA GLY A 38 9.93 -33.42 -12.24
C GLY A 38 9.91 -31.93 -11.86
N SER A 39 10.81 -31.09 -12.37
CA SER A 39 10.68 -29.63 -12.17
C SER A 39 9.37 -29.10 -12.75
N LEU A 40 8.79 -28.08 -12.10
CA LEU A 40 7.55 -27.47 -12.54
C LEU A 40 7.80 -26.42 -13.63
N ILE A 41 6.95 -26.42 -14.65
CA ILE A 41 6.85 -25.37 -15.67
C ILE A 41 5.50 -24.68 -15.50
N ILE A 42 5.51 -23.35 -15.45
CA ILE A 42 4.29 -22.52 -15.50
C ILE A 42 4.33 -21.75 -16.82
N ALA A 43 3.39 -22.04 -17.71
CA ALA A 43 3.23 -21.37 -19.00
C ALA A 43 2.26 -20.18 -18.88
N LYS A 44 2.38 -19.24 -19.83
CA LYS A 44 1.52 -18.04 -19.93
C LYS A 44 1.49 -17.27 -18.60
N LEU A 45 2.66 -16.83 -18.13
CA LEU A 45 2.79 -16.08 -16.88
C LEU A 45 1.97 -14.78 -16.94
N THR A 46 1.30 -14.49 -15.84
CA THR A 46 0.52 -13.28 -15.55
C THR A 46 1.17 -12.53 -14.39
N ARG A 47 0.73 -11.30 -14.09
CA ARG A 47 1.33 -10.52 -12.99
C ARG A 47 0.99 -11.15 -11.63
N GLU A 48 -0.16 -11.81 -11.55
CA GLU A 48 -0.73 -12.46 -10.37
C GLU A 48 0.06 -13.70 -9.96
N ASP A 49 0.84 -14.30 -10.87
CA ASP A 49 1.71 -15.43 -10.54
C ASP A 49 3.00 -15.01 -9.83
N GLN A 50 3.32 -13.71 -9.76
CA GLN A 50 4.50 -13.23 -9.05
C GLN A 50 4.41 -13.58 -7.56
N GLY A 51 5.47 -14.19 -7.03
CA GLY A 51 5.52 -14.56 -5.63
C GLY A 51 6.58 -15.60 -5.31
N THR A 52 6.54 -16.09 -4.08
CA THR A 52 7.43 -17.14 -3.60
C THR A 52 6.72 -18.48 -3.64
N TYR A 53 7.33 -19.45 -4.32
CA TYR A 53 6.86 -20.82 -4.45
C TYR A 53 7.76 -21.74 -3.62
N GLY A 54 7.14 -22.67 -2.91
CA GLY A 54 7.83 -23.73 -2.18
C GLY A 54 7.62 -25.07 -2.87
N THR A 55 8.60 -25.96 -2.74
CA THR A 55 8.43 -27.37 -3.08
C THR A 55 8.94 -28.25 -1.95
N TYR A 56 8.11 -29.24 -1.58
CA TYR A 56 8.48 -30.31 -0.69
C TYR A 56 9.01 -31.48 -1.51
N VAL A 57 10.28 -31.82 -1.28
CA VAL A 57 10.98 -32.95 -1.89
C VAL A 57 11.16 -34.02 -0.82
N VAL A 58 10.65 -35.21 -1.09
CA VAL A 58 10.93 -36.39 -0.24
C VAL A 58 12.13 -37.10 -0.84
N THR A 59 13.22 -37.20 -0.07
CA THR A 59 14.42 -37.94 -0.48
C THR A 59 14.22 -39.45 -0.31
N PRO A 60 15.10 -40.29 -0.89
CA PRO A 60 15.07 -41.73 -0.65
C PRO A 60 15.21 -42.12 0.82
N THR A 61 15.84 -41.28 1.64
CA THR A 61 15.97 -41.45 3.09
C THR A 61 14.72 -41.02 3.88
N SER A 62 13.61 -40.72 3.19
CA SER A 62 12.37 -40.19 3.76
C SER A 62 12.53 -38.82 4.45
N GLN A 63 13.65 -38.12 4.20
CA GLN A 63 13.84 -36.76 4.67
C GLN A 63 13.06 -35.80 3.76
N GLN A 64 12.29 -34.90 4.36
CA GLN A 64 11.57 -33.86 3.65
C GLN A 64 12.43 -32.61 3.58
N CYS A 65 12.76 -32.18 2.36
CA CYS A 65 13.48 -30.93 2.10
C CYS A 65 12.52 -29.91 1.49
N VAL A 66 12.68 -28.65 1.88
CA VAL A 66 11.96 -27.52 1.29
C VAL A 66 12.91 -26.75 0.39
N GLN A 67 12.49 -26.48 -0.84
CA GLN A 67 13.18 -25.54 -1.73
C GLN A 67 12.25 -24.37 -2.04
N LEU A 68 12.79 -23.15 -2.01
CA LEU A 68 12.03 -21.91 -2.22
C LEU A 68 12.50 -21.22 -3.50
N TYR A 69 11.55 -20.73 -4.28
CA TYR A 69 11.78 -20.04 -5.56
C TYR A 69 11.02 -18.72 -5.60
N ASN A 70 11.71 -17.63 -5.86
CA ASN A 70 11.09 -16.33 -6.09
C ASN A 70 10.85 -16.13 -7.58
N LEU A 71 9.57 -16.11 -7.99
CA LEU A 71 9.17 -15.84 -9.36
C LEU A 71 8.87 -14.36 -9.51
N ARG A 72 9.62 -13.68 -10.39
CA ARG A 72 9.37 -12.29 -10.79
C ARG A 72 8.97 -12.25 -12.26
N VAL A 73 7.85 -11.60 -12.56
CA VAL A 73 7.36 -11.50 -13.95
C VAL A 73 7.68 -10.11 -14.50
N THR A 74 8.46 -10.06 -15.58
CA THR A 74 8.92 -8.83 -16.22
C THR A 74 8.25 -8.63 -17.59
N GLY A 75 8.38 -7.45 -18.20
CA GLY A 75 7.83 -7.19 -19.54
C GLY A 75 6.38 -6.68 -19.57
N PHE A 76 5.70 -6.58 -18.44
CA PHE A 76 4.50 -5.75 -18.34
C PHE A 76 4.92 -4.28 -18.38
N SER A 77 4.77 -3.64 -19.54
CA SER A 77 4.82 -2.17 -19.62
C SER A 77 3.85 -1.62 -18.59
N GLN A 78 4.35 -0.80 -17.67
CA GLN A 78 3.51 -0.14 -16.68
C GLN A 78 2.66 0.92 -17.38
N THR A 79 1.61 0.51 -18.09
CA THR A 79 0.53 1.43 -18.41
C THR A 79 -0.26 1.68 -17.13
N LYS A 80 0.25 2.64 -16.36
CA LYS A 80 -0.49 3.50 -15.44
C LYS A 80 -0.93 2.90 -14.09
N THR A 81 0.05 2.69 -13.21
CA THR A 81 -0.09 3.03 -11.78
C THR A 81 1.08 3.87 -11.27
N ARG A 82 1.70 4.67 -12.15
CA ARG A 82 2.33 5.92 -11.73
C ARG A 82 1.24 6.98 -11.59
N MET A 83 0.27 6.74 -10.69
CA MET A 83 -0.26 7.87 -9.93
C MET A 83 0.79 8.12 -8.86
N ASP A 84 1.81 8.91 -9.18
CA ASP A 84 1.77 10.35 -8.93
C ASP A 84 2.15 10.66 -7.47
N TYR A 85 3.37 10.29 -7.07
CA TYR A 85 4.01 10.97 -5.93
C TYR A 85 4.05 12.49 -6.18
N THR A 86 4.12 12.89 -7.45
CA THR A 86 3.90 14.24 -7.96
C THR A 86 2.52 14.77 -7.53
N THR A 87 1.41 14.13 -7.90
CA THR A 87 0.06 14.60 -7.53
C THR A 87 -0.19 14.56 -6.03
N VAL A 88 0.27 13.54 -5.29
CA VAL A 88 0.12 13.52 -3.82
C VAL A 88 0.92 14.65 -3.16
N ASN A 89 2.15 14.90 -3.61
CA ASN A 89 2.95 16.01 -3.10
C ASN A 89 2.37 17.38 -3.51
N THR A 90 1.82 17.49 -4.73
CA THR A 90 1.13 18.70 -5.21
C THR A 90 -0.15 18.97 -4.40
N ILE A 91 -0.96 17.95 -4.11
CA ILE A 91 -2.14 18.07 -3.24
C ILE A 91 -1.72 18.51 -1.83
N ARG A 92 -0.68 17.91 -1.26
CA ARG A 92 -0.17 18.29 0.07
C ARG A 92 0.31 19.75 0.10
N LEU A 93 1.01 20.20 -0.94
CA LEU A 93 1.48 21.58 -1.05
C LEU A 93 0.30 22.56 -1.17
N ALA A 94 -0.70 22.23 -1.99
CA ALA A 94 -1.90 23.04 -2.16
C ALA A 94 -2.70 23.16 -0.86
N ILE A 95 -2.91 22.06 -0.14
CA ILE A 95 -3.61 22.06 1.17
C ILE A 95 -2.83 22.90 2.19
N SER A 96 -1.50 22.71 2.28
CA SER A 96 -0.65 23.49 3.18
C SER A 96 -0.73 25.00 2.91
N GLY A 97 -0.68 25.40 1.64
CA GLY A 97 -0.85 26.80 1.23
C GLY A 97 -2.25 27.35 1.57
N CYS A 98 -3.31 26.58 1.34
CA CYS A 98 -4.67 27.00 1.67
C CYS A 98 -4.87 27.22 3.16
N VAL A 99 -4.34 26.34 4.01
CA VAL A 99 -4.42 26.47 5.47
C VAL A 99 -3.75 27.77 5.93
N LEU A 100 -2.54 28.07 5.42
CA LEU A 100 -1.83 29.31 5.73
C LEU A 100 -2.65 30.54 5.33
N LEU A 101 -3.20 30.56 4.11
CA LEU A 101 -4.02 31.67 3.64
C LEU A 101 -5.26 31.88 4.51
N ILE A 102 -5.98 30.81 4.84
CA ILE A 102 -7.18 30.87 5.70
C ILE A 102 -6.82 31.44 7.08
N THR A 103 -5.71 30.99 7.68
CA THR A 103 -5.27 31.52 8.98
C THR A 103 -4.94 33.02 8.92
N CYS A 104 -4.29 33.49 7.86
CA CYS A 104 -4.02 34.92 7.68
C CYS A 104 -5.31 35.75 7.55
N PHE A 105 -6.33 35.25 6.85
CA PHE A 105 -7.62 35.93 6.76
C PHE A 105 -8.34 35.99 8.10
N VAL A 106 -8.35 34.90 8.86
CA VAL A 106 -8.95 34.86 10.21
C VAL A 106 -8.25 35.83 11.14
N LEU A 107 -6.91 35.86 11.15
CA LEU A 107 -6.14 36.79 11.97
C LEU A 107 -6.39 38.25 11.56
N SER A 108 -6.41 38.54 10.26
CA SER A 108 -6.68 39.90 9.76
C SER A 108 -8.10 40.35 10.10
N HIS A 109 -9.08 39.45 10.04
CA HIS A 109 -10.44 39.72 10.49
C HIS A 109 -10.47 39.98 12.00
N HIS A 110 -9.79 39.17 12.80
CA HIS A 110 -9.72 39.32 14.25
C HIS A 110 -9.09 40.66 14.66
N MET A 111 -7.99 41.05 14.01
CA MET A 111 -7.37 42.36 14.22
C MET A 111 -8.31 43.51 13.86
N LYS A 112 -9.10 43.37 12.78
CA LYS A 112 -10.09 44.37 12.39
C LYS A 112 -11.26 44.44 13.37
N THR A 113 -11.67 43.33 13.97
CA THR A 113 -12.72 43.31 15.01
C THR A 113 -12.23 43.83 16.36
N GLU A 114 -10.95 43.69 16.69
CA GLU A 114 -10.38 44.31 17.90
C GLU A 114 -10.17 45.83 17.75
N VAL A 115 -9.80 46.30 16.56
CA VAL A 115 -9.68 47.75 16.26
C VAL A 115 -11.07 48.42 16.18
N MET A 116 -12.15 47.66 16.04
CA MET A 116 -13.53 48.15 15.92
C MET A 116 -14.41 47.69 17.10
N SER A 117 -13.92 47.79 18.33
CA SER A 117 -14.79 47.96 19.50
C SER A 117 -14.74 49.42 19.97
N PRO A 118 -15.67 50.28 19.53
CA PRO A 118 -15.84 51.60 20.11
C PRO A 118 -16.83 51.52 21.28
N SER A 119 -16.34 51.64 22.52
CA SER A 119 -17.18 51.92 23.70
C SER A 119 -16.30 52.02 24.95
N THR A 120 -16.36 53.02 25.82
CA THR A 120 -17.12 54.27 25.90
C THR A 120 -16.41 55.09 26.98
N ASP A 121 -16.40 56.42 26.81
CA ASP A 121 -16.00 57.39 27.81
C ASP A 121 -16.37 56.98 29.24
N THR A 122 -15.35 56.84 30.10
CA THR A 122 -15.55 56.83 31.55
C THR A 122 -15.98 58.22 31.98
N HIS A 123 -17.30 58.38 32.06
CA HIS A 123 -18.00 59.51 32.63
C HIS A 123 -17.39 59.89 33.99
N GLU A 124 -16.92 61.12 34.02
CA GLU A 124 -16.64 61.95 35.16
C GLU A 124 -17.77 61.86 36.20
N HIS A 125 -17.53 61.14 37.29
CA HIS A 125 -18.33 61.27 38.51
C HIS A 125 -17.49 61.03 39.76
N ARG A 126 -16.42 61.82 39.93
CA ARG A 126 -15.76 61.95 41.23
C ARG A 126 -16.43 63.06 42.02
N ARG A 127 -17.55 62.66 42.62
CA ARG A 127 -18.17 63.08 43.88
C ARG A 127 -17.46 64.28 44.57
N CYS A 128 -18.18 65.39 44.64
CA CYS A 128 -17.88 66.56 45.48
C CYS A 128 -17.54 66.14 46.91
N THR A 129 -16.46 66.70 47.47
CA THR A 129 -16.32 66.87 48.93
C THR A 129 -15.71 68.24 49.18
N LYS A 130 -16.50 69.15 49.76
CA LYS A 130 -15.98 70.31 50.48
C LYS A 130 -16.86 70.59 51.71
N VAL A 131 -16.16 70.64 52.85
CA VAL A 131 -16.40 71.48 54.04
C VAL A 131 -17.49 71.03 55.04
N LEU A 132 -17.05 70.61 56.24
CA LEU A 132 -16.88 71.54 57.36
C LEU A 132 -15.47 71.40 57.96
#